data_AF-A0AGW1-F1
#
_entry.id   AF-A0AGW1-F1
#
_cell.length_a   1.000
_cell.length_b   1.000
_cell.length_c   1.000
_cell.angle_alpha   90.00
_cell.angle_beta   90.00
_cell.angle_gamma   90.00
#
_symmetry.space_group_name_H-M   'P 1'
#
loop_
_entity.id
_entity.type
_entity.pdbx_description
1 polymer ?
#
loop_
_entity_poly.entity_id
_entity_poly.type
_entity_poly.pdbx_seq_one_letter_code
_entity_poly.pdbx_strand_id
1 'polypeptide(L)'
;MSEIKVKEETVKKYSSDMKESAKAMDYLPMKDGNMAFSRANSINQLRTALFDLVEAVEAFQVVVETDATRLKNLGESFAIKDRALRRMMG
;
A
#
# COMPACT_ATOMS: atom_id res chain seq x y z
N MET A 1 -28.56 -50.56 -11.53
CA MET A 1 -28.70 -49.75 -10.30
C MET A 1 -27.73 -50.32 -9.28
N SER A 2 -26.74 -49.54 -8.86
CA SER A 2 -25.75 -49.96 -7.86
C SER A 2 -26.38 -49.84 -6.47
N GLU A 3 -26.54 -50.94 -5.74
CA GLU A 3 -26.95 -50.90 -4.35
C GLU A 3 -25.84 -50.30 -3.48
N ILE A 4 -26.13 -49.19 -2.83
CA ILE A 4 -25.21 -48.53 -1.90
C ILE A 4 -25.36 -49.22 -0.54
N LYS A 5 -24.39 -50.07 -0.18
CA LYS A 5 -24.33 -50.74 1.13
C LYS A 5 -23.71 -49.85 2.19
N VAL A 6 -24.43 -48.82 2.64
CA VAL A 6 -24.00 -47.96 3.74
C VAL A 6 -25.12 -47.91 4.79
N LYS A 7 -24.75 -47.99 6.07
CA LYS A 7 -25.69 -47.87 7.19
C LYS A 7 -26.26 -46.45 7.22
N GLU A 8 -27.58 -46.33 7.35
CA GLU A 8 -28.29 -45.04 7.36
C GLU A 8 -27.77 -44.07 8.43
N GLU A 9 -27.45 -44.59 9.62
CA GLU A 9 -26.84 -43.80 10.71
C GLU A 9 -25.50 -43.16 10.31
N THR A 10 -24.69 -43.87 9.51
CA THR A 10 -23.41 -43.37 9.02
C THR A 10 -23.62 -42.21 8.05
N VAL A 11 -24.62 -42.30 7.17
CA VAL A 11 -24.97 -41.21 6.23
C VAL A 11 -25.51 -40.00 6.99
N LYS A 12 -26.36 -40.20 8.01
CA LYS A 12 -26.88 -39.13 8.87
C LYS A 12 -25.78 -38.43 9.68
N LYS A 13 -24.77 -39.18 10.14
CA LYS A 13 -23.61 -38.61 10.81
C LYS A 13 -22.81 -37.73 9.85
N TYR A 14 -22.44 -38.25 8.68
CA TYR A 14 -21.70 -37.46 7.69
C TYR A 14 -22.46 -36.22 7.22
N SER A 15 -23.79 -36.30 7.04
CA SER A 15 -24.58 -35.13 6.67
C SER A 15 -24.63 -34.07 7.78
N SER A 16 -24.61 -34.49 9.05
CA SER A 16 -24.55 -33.59 10.20
C SER A 16 -23.18 -32.93 10.31
N ASP A 17 -22.10 -33.71 10.20
CA ASP A 17 -20.72 -33.20 10.21
C ASP A 17 -20.50 -32.20 9.05
N MET A 18 -21.03 -32.50 7.86
CA MET A 18 -20.95 -31.62 6.69
C MET A 18 -21.74 -30.32 6.88
N LYS A 19 -22.88 -30.36 7.58
CA LYS A 19 -23.65 -29.17 7.93
C LYS A 19 -22.91 -28.30 8.95
N GLU A 20 -22.18 -28.92 9.88
CA GLU A 20 -21.38 -28.22 10.88
C GLU A 20 -20.14 -27.57 10.27
N SER A 21 -19.43 -28.27 9.39
CA SER A 21 -18.28 -27.72 8.65
C SER A 21 -18.69 -26.58 7.73
N ALA A 22 -19.87 -26.66 7.09
CA ALA A 22 -20.38 -25.58 6.25
C ALA A 22 -20.64 -24.29 7.05
N LYS A 23 -21.14 -24.39 8.28
CA LYS A 23 -21.30 -23.23 9.18
C LYS A 23 -19.98 -22.60 9.59
N ALA A 24 -18.90 -23.38 9.68
CA ALA A 24 -17.56 -22.87 9.97
C ALA A 24 -16.90 -22.18 8.75
N MET A 25 -17.40 -22.44 7.54
CA MET A 25 -16.91 -21.81 6.30
C MET A 25 -17.57 -20.46 5.98
N ASP A 26 -18.56 -20.01 6.76
CA ASP A 26 -19.09 -18.65 6.63
C ASP A 26 -18.00 -17.64 7.02
N TYR A 27 -17.19 -17.25 6.03
CA TYR A 27 -16.26 -16.15 6.17
C TYR A 27 -17.07 -14.86 6.31
N LEU A 28 -17.19 -14.41 7.57
CA LEU A 28 -17.84 -13.15 7.93
C LEU A 28 -16.76 -12.08 8.08
N PRO A 29 -16.56 -11.20 7.09
CA PRO A 29 -15.44 -10.24 7.08
C PRO A 29 -15.48 -9.27 8.27
N MET A 30 -16.68 -9.02 8.83
CA MET A 30 -16.88 -8.12 9.97
C MET A 30 -16.72 -8.80 11.34
N LYS A 31 -16.58 -10.13 11.38
CA LYS A 31 -16.41 -10.88 12.62
C LYS A 31 -14.92 -10.97 12.98
N ASP A 32 -14.61 -10.78 14.26
CA ASP A 32 -13.27 -10.98 14.85
C ASP A 32 -12.13 -10.18 14.19
N GLY A 33 -12.44 -9.05 13.53
CA GLY A 33 -11.41 -8.20 12.89
C GLY A 33 -10.83 -8.77 11.60
N ASN A 34 -11.44 -9.82 11.01
CA ASN A 34 -10.95 -10.48 9.80
C ASN A 34 -10.87 -9.57 8.56
N MET A 35 -11.57 -8.42 8.57
CA MET A 35 -11.54 -7.44 7.48
C MET A 35 -10.12 -7.00 7.14
N ALA A 36 -9.25 -6.81 8.14
CA ALA A 36 -7.86 -6.40 7.94
C ALA A 36 -7.07 -7.40 7.08
N PHE A 37 -7.36 -8.70 7.25
CA PHE A 37 -6.72 -9.81 6.53
C PHE A 37 -7.44 -10.17 5.22
N SER A 38 -8.54 -9.50 4.90
CA SER A 38 -9.23 -9.73 3.63
C SER A 38 -8.37 -9.26 2.47
N ARG A 39 -8.39 -10.03 1.37
CA ARG A 39 -7.71 -9.64 0.12
C ARG A 39 -8.16 -8.28 -0.40
N ALA A 40 -9.44 -7.95 -0.21
CA ALA A 40 -10.00 -6.66 -0.59
C ALA A 40 -9.35 -5.51 0.20
N ASN A 41 -9.19 -5.67 1.51
CA ASN A 41 -8.52 -4.67 2.34
C ASN A 41 -7.04 -4.52 1.97
N SER A 42 -6.30 -5.61 1.79
CA SER A 42 -4.89 -5.54 1.40
C SER A 42 -4.69 -4.87 0.03
N ILE A 43 -5.59 -5.12 -0.93
CA ILE A 43 -5.57 -4.45 -2.24
C ILE A 43 -5.86 -2.96 -2.09
N ASN A 44 -6.84 -2.59 -1.26
CA ASN A 44 -7.14 -1.19 -1.03
C ASN A 44 -5.98 -0.45 -0.34
N GLN A 45 -5.34 -1.07 0.65
CA GLN A 45 -4.15 -0.51 1.32
C GLN A 45 -3.00 -0.32 0.33
N LEU A 46 -2.72 -1.32 -0.50
CA LEU A 46 -1.69 -1.21 -1.55
C LEU A 46 -2.01 -0.07 -2.52
N ARG A 47 -3.27 0.05 -2.94
CA ARG A 47 -3.70 1.13 -3.83
C ARG A 47 -3.46 2.51 -3.21
N THR A 48 -3.83 2.69 -1.94
CA THR A 48 -3.60 3.95 -1.22
C THR A 48 -2.12 4.26 -1.11
N ALA A 49 -1.30 3.28 -0.71
CA ALA A 49 0.15 3.47 -0.59
C ALA A 49 0.82 3.85 -1.92
N LEU A 50 0.33 3.32 -3.04
CA LEU A 50 0.82 3.71 -4.37
C LEU A 50 0.46 5.16 -4.72
N PHE A 51 -0.72 5.64 -4.35
CA PHE A 51 -1.09 7.04 -4.56
C PHE A 51 -0.25 7.98 -3.68
N ASP A 52 -0.10 7.65 -2.39
CA ASP A 52 0.72 8.43 -1.46
C ASP A 52 2.18 8.53 -1.94
N LEU A 53 2.72 7.45 -2.52
CA LEU A 53 4.06 7.44 -3.11
C LEU A 53 4.17 8.39 -4.31
N VAL A 54 3.20 8.36 -5.22
CA VAL A 54 3.20 9.24 -6.40
C VAL A 54 3.15 10.70 -5.97
N GLU A 55 2.27 11.05 -5.03
CA GLU A 55 2.16 12.40 -4.50
C GLU A 55 3.47 12.86 -3.82
N ALA A 56 4.13 11.99 -3.06
CA ALA A 56 5.41 12.29 -2.43
C ALA A 56 6.53 12.51 -3.47
N VAL A 57 6.54 11.75 -4.57
CA VAL A 57 7.52 11.92 -5.65
C VAL A 57 7.28 13.24 -6.40
N GLU A 58 6.04 13.61 -6.68
CA GLU A 58 5.69 14.91 -7.28
C GLU A 58 6.12 16.08 -6.38
N ALA A 59 5.86 15.99 -5.07
CA ALA A 59 6.30 16.99 -4.11
C ALA A 59 7.83 17.12 -4.06
N PHE A 60 8.55 15.99 -4.15
CA PHE A 60 10.01 15.99 -4.17
C PHE A 60 10.58 16.70 -5.41
N GLN A 61 9.95 16.57 -6.57
CA GLN A 61 10.38 17.28 -7.78
C GLN A 61 10.38 18.80 -7.58
N VAL A 62 9.32 19.35 -6.98
CA VAL A 62 9.21 20.79 -6.69
C VAL A 62 10.32 21.28 -5.76
N VAL A 63 10.68 20.47 -4.76
CA VAL A 63 11.80 20.79 -3.84
C VAL A 63 13.13 20.83 -4.60
N VAL A 64 13.38 19.84 -5.48
CA VAL A 64 14.61 19.78 -6.28
C VAL A 64 14.72 20.99 -7.21
N GLU A 65 13.65 21.40 -7.88
CA GLU A 65 13.63 22.60 -8.72
C GLU A 65 13.90 23.88 -7.93
N THR A 66 13.31 23.97 -6.73
CA THR A 66 13.52 25.10 -5.82
C THR A 66 14.99 25.17 -5.40
N ASP A 67 15.59 24.04 -5.03
CA ASP A 67 16.98 24.00 -4.61
C ASP A 67 17.96 24.24 -5.77
N ALA A 68 17.67 23.75 -6.98
CA ALA A 68 18.44 24.09 -8.17
C ALA A 68 18.44 25.61 -8.42
N THR A 69 17.28 26.26 -8.27
CA THR A 69 17.15 27.72 -8.40
C THR A 69 17.96 28.46 -7.33
N ARG A 70 17.92 27.99 -6.07
CA ARG A 70 18.71 28.56 -4.97
C ARG A 70 20.20 28.44 -5.23
N LEU A 71 20.68 27.29 -5.69
CA LEU A 71 22.09 27.07 -6.01
C LEU A 71 22.56 28.00 -7.14
N LYS A 72 21.74 28.18 -8.18
CA LYS A 72 22.03 29.14 -9.24
C LYS A 72 22.18 30.56 -8.70
N ASN A 73 21.20 31.04 -7.93
CA ASN A 73 21.21 32.38 -7.35
C ASN A 73 22.41 32.59 -6.40
N LEU A 74 22.77 31.56 -5.63
CA LEU A 74 23.93 31.58 -4.76
C LEU A 74 25.24 31.71 -5.56
N GLY A 75 25.39 30.93 -6.63
CA GLY A 75 26.54 31.02 -7.53
C GLY A 75 26.69 32.39 -8.18
N GLU A 76 25.58 32.97 -8.66
CA GLU A 76 25.56 34.33 -9.20
C GLU A 76 25.98 35.37 -8.15
N SER A 77 25.48 35.26 -6.92
CA SER A 77 25.85 36.14 -5.81
C SER A 77 27.34 36.08 -5.47
N PHE A 78 27.91 34.88 -5.42
CA PHE A 78 29.35 34.69 -5.20
C PHE A 78 30.19 35.30 -6.33
N ALA A 79 29.79 35.09 -7.59
CA ALA A 79 30.49 35.67 -8.73
C ALA A 79 30.42 37.21 -8.76
N ILE A 80 29.33 37.81 -8.27
CA ILE A 80 29.23 39.26 -8.10
C ILE A 80 30.17 39.75 -7.00
N LYS A 81 30.18 39.09 -5.85
CA LYS A 81 31.08 39.44 -4.73
C LYS A 81 32.55 39.30 -5.11
N ASP A 82 32.93 38.23 -5.80
CA ASP A 82 34.32 38.02 -6.26
C ASP A 82 34.76 39.15 -7.22
N ARG A 83 33.89 39.52 -8.17
CA ARG A 83 34.15 40.65 -9.08
C ARG A 83 34.30 41.98 -8.33
N ALA A 84 33.48 42.23 -7.32
CA ALA A 84 33.57 43.44 -6.51
C ALA A 84 34.87 43.50 -5.71
N LEU A 85 35.26 42.39 -5.08
CA LEU A 85 36.52 42.28 -4.33
C LEU A 85 37.73 42.50 -5.22
N ARG A 86 37.77 41.89 -6.41
CA ARG A 86 38.87 42.11 -7.38
C ARG A 86 39.02 43.57 -7.77
N ARG A 87 37.92 44.32 -7.92
CA ARG A 87 37.96 45.76 -8.23
C ARG A 87 38.42 46.63 -7.07
N MET A 88 38.29 46.18 -5.83
CA MET A 88 38.77 46.91 -4.66
C MET A 88 40.24 46.63 -4.33
N MET A 89 40.76 45.49 -4.80
CA MET A 89 42.13 45.03 -4.51
C MET A 89 43.14 45.30 -5.64
N GLY A 90 42.68 45.61 -6.85
CA GLY A 90 43.52 46.05 -7.98
C GLY A 90 43.46 47.56 -8.16
#